data_AF-A0AAQ0BQ84-F1
#
_entry.id   AF-A0AAQ0BQ84-F1
#
_cell.length_a   1.000
_cell.length_b   1.000
_cell.length_c   1.000
_cell.angle_alpha   90.00
_cell.angle_beta   90.00
_cell.angle_gamma   90.00
#
_symmetry.space_group_name_H-M   'P 1'
#
loop_
_entity.id
_entity.type
_entity.pdbx_description
1 polymer ?
#
loop_
_entity_poly.entity_id
_entity_poly.type
_entity_poly.pdbx_seq_one_letter_code
_entity_poly.pdbx_strand_id
1 'polypeptide(L)'
;MARRKISNELWVELEPLIPEFAPSPKGGRRRTVDDRAALNGILYVLQAGIPQEDLPQELGFGSGMTCWRRLRDWQAAGVWHRLHLAMLRRLREHDQIDWERASLDGASVSSPPGGQKTGPNPTDRGELGSKRHIVTDANSPPLAAILTGANVSDITQWLPLIDAIAPIRGLRGHPLRRPRVVYADRGYDSEPHRRALRDRGIEPVIARRRTEHGSGLGKYRWVVERTHAWRHHFRRLRIRFERRADIHGAFLKLGCCSICWNTLQRTQPSL
;
A
#
# COMPACT_ATOMS: atom_id res chain seq x y z
N MET A 1 -25.04 -5.22 1.54
CA MET A 1 -24.12 -5.23 2.69
C MET A 1 -23.55 -3.83 2.88
N ALA A 2 -23.70 -3.25 4.08
CA ALA A 2 -23.07 -1.97 4.40
C ALA A 2 -21.55 -2.11 4.36
N ARG A 3 -20.88 -1.17 3.70
CA ARG A 3 -19.41 -1.09 3.63
C ARG A 3 -18.85 -0.58 4.96
N ARG A 4 -17.69 -1.08 5.38
CA ARG A 4 -17.10 -0.74 6.69
C ARG A 4 -16.64 0.72 6.69
N LYS A 5 -17.20 1.53 7.58
CA LYS A 5 -16.77 2.90 7.90
C LYS A 5 -15.45 2.88 8.68
N ILE A 6 -14.77 4.02 8.72
CA ILE A 6 -13.56 4.20 9.54
C ILE A 6 -13.91 4.06 11.04
N SER A 7 -13.07 3.33 11.77
CA SER A 7 -13.19 3.23 13.23
C SER A 7 -12.76 4.54 13.90
N ASN A 8 -13.14 4.77 15.16
CA ASN A 8 -12.75 5.99 15.88
C ASN A 8 -11.24 6.08 16.05
N GLU A 9 -10.59 4.95 16.30
CA GLU A 9 -9.18 4.84 16.59
C GLU A 9 -8.34 5.14 15.34
N LEU A 10 -8.72 4.57 14.19
CA LEU A 10 -8.06 4.90 12.92
C LEU A 10 -8.27 6.36 12.54
N TRP A 11 -9.40 6.96 12.94
CA TRP A 11 -9.65 8.39 12.77
C TRP A 11 -8.70 9.23 13.64
N VAL A 12 -8.54 8.89 14.92
CA VAL A 12 -7.63 9.58 15.86
C VAL A 12 -6.19 9.60 15.35
N GLU A 13 -5.74 8.54 14.67
CA GLU A 13 -4.39 8.47 14.08
C GLU A 13 -4.25 9.32 12.81
N LEU A 14 -5.35 9.54 12.08
CA LEU A 14 -5.36 10.25 10.81
C LEU A 14 -5.62 11.75 10.96
N GLU A 15 -6.55 12.14 11.82
CA GLU A 15 -6.96 13.53 12.05
C GLU A 15 -5.78 14.51 12.23
N PRO A 16 -4.78 14.25 13.11
CA PRO A 16 -3.66 15.17 13.30
C PRO A 16 -2.71 15.24 12.10
N LEU A 17 -2.83 14.32 11.13
CA LEU A 17 -2.02 14.32 9.92
C LEU A 17 -2.61 15.20 8.83
N ILE A 18 -3.92 15.48 8.90
CA ILE A 18 -4.60 16.32 7.91
C ILE A 18 -4.14 17.78 8.10
N PRO A 19 -3.62 18.44 7.05
CA PRO A 19 -3.30 19.86 7.16
C PRO A 19 -4.56 20.69 7.35
N GLU A 20 -4.45 21.72 8.18
CA GLU A 20 -5.51 22.72 8.35
C GLU A 20 -5.93 23.31 7.00
N PHE A 21 -7.24 23.50 6.83
CA PHE A 21 -7.75 24.11 5.63
C PHE A 21 -7.60 25.63 5.69
N ALA A 22 -6.72 26.17 4.84
CA ALA A 22 -6.70 27.60 4.56
C ALA A 22 -7.59 27.91 3.33
N PRO A 23 -8.68 28.69 3.48
CA PRO A 23 -9.45 29.18 2.35
C PRO A 23 -8.58 30.03 1.40
N SER A 24 -8.86 29.94 0.10
CA SER A 24 -8.19 30.78 -0.90
C SER A 24 -8.52 32.27 -0.66
N PRO A 25 -7.51 33.17 -0.65
CA PRO A 25 -7.74 34.62 -0.60
C PRO A 25 -8.55 35.14 -1.79
N LYS A 26 -8.50 34.43 -2.94
CA LYS A 26 -9.25 34.76 -4.16
C LYS A 26 -10.73 34.35 -4.10
N GLY A 27 -11.20 33.88 -2.94
CA GLY A 27 -12.51 33.26 -2.79
C GLY A 27 -12.56 31.83 -3.35
N GLY A 28 -13.65 31.13 -3.08
CA GLY A 28 -13.87 29.75 -3.49
C GLY A 28 -14.94 29.04 -2.65
N ARG A 29 -15.35 27.85 -3.07
CA ARG A 29 -16.34 27.06 -2.34
C ARG A 29 -15.76 26.63 -0.99
N ARG A 30 -16.46 26.97 0.10
CA ARG A 30 -16.12 26.56 1.46
C ARG A 30 -16.13 25.02 1.57
N ARG A 31 -15.26 24.46 2.41
CA ARG A 31 -15.34 23.03 2.79
C ARG A 31 -16.58 22.84 3.66
N THR A 32 -17.66 22.34 3.06
CA THR A 32 -18.93 22.05 3.74
C THR A 32 -19.02 20.61 4.24
N VAL A 33 -18.16 19.73 3.74
CA VAL A 33 -18.13 18.31 4.10
C VAL A 33 -16.98 18.09 5.08
N ASP A 34 -17.34 17.54 6.23
CA ASP A 34 -16.42 17.11 7.28
C ASP A 34 -15.37 16.11 6.76
N ASP A 35 -14.18 16.16 7.35
CA ASP A 35 -13.03 15.39 6.90
C ASP A 35 -13.23 13.89 7.15
N ARG A 36 -13.89 13.52 8.24
CA ARG A 36 -14.24 12.13 8.53
C ARG A 36 -15.31 11.62 7.60
N ALA A 37 -16.30 12.44 7.27
CA ALA A 37 -17.31 12.12 6.25
C ALA A 37 -16.66 11.89 4.87
N ALA A 38 -15.76 12.77 4.44
CA ALA A 38 -15.05 12.62 3.18
C ALA A 38 -14.15 11.38 3.15
N LEU A 39 -13.46 11.07 4.25
CA LEU A 39 -12.66 9.84 4.36
C LEU A 39 -13.51 8.58 4.26
N ASN A 40 -14.70 8.55 4.87
CA ASN A 40 -15.63 7.44 4.69
C ASN A 40 -16.07 7.30 3.22
N GLY A 41 -16.28 8.40 2.50
CA GLY A 41 -16.52 8.37 1.06
C GLY A 41 -15.34 7.81 0.26
N ILE A 42 -14.10 8.21 0.59
CA ILE A 42 -12.88 7.67 -0.04
C ILE A 42 -12.76 6.15 0.22
N LEU A 43 -12.99 5.70 1.45
CA LEU A 43 -12.98 4.28 1.82
C LEU A 43 -14.08 3.50 1.12
N TYR A 44 -15.26 4.09 0.97
CA TYR A 44 -16.35 3.50 0.22
C TYR A 44 -15.94 3.27 -1.24
N VAL A 45 -15.39 4.28 -1.91
CA VAL A 45 -14.88 4.15 -3.30
C VAL A 45 -13.78 3.10 -3.39
N LEU A 46 -12.83 3.08 -2.45
CA LEU A 46 -11.74 2.08 -2.39
C LEU A 46 -12.30 0.64 -2.32
N GLN A 47 -13.29 0.41 -1.45
CA GLN A 47 -13.89 -0.90 -1.22
C GLN A 47 -14.84 -1.32 -2.34
N ALA A 48 -15.69 -0.40 -2.80
CA ALA A 48 -16.73 -0.65 -3.80
C ALA A 48 -16.19 -0.71 -5.23
N GLY A 49 -15.13 0.05 -5.53
CA GLY A 49 -14.55 0.13 -6.87
C GLY A 49 -15.40 0.92 -7.87
N ILE A 50 -16.43 1.61 -7.40
CA ILE A 50 -17.31 2.45 -8.24
C ILE A 50 -16.58 3.68 -8.76
N PRO A 51 -16.97 4.26 -9.91
CA PRO A 51 -16.58 5.60 -10.33
C PRO A 51 -16.78 6.64 -9.22
N GLN A 52 -15.99 7.72 -9.24
CA GLN A 52 -16.09 8.76 -8.20
C GLN A 52 -17.46 9.45 -8.27
N GLU A 53 -17.96 9.72 -9.48
CA GLU A 53 -19.23 10.40 -9.70
C GLU A 53 -20.44 9.59 -9.21
N ASP A 54 -20.29 8.27 -9.13
CA ASP A 54 -21.34 7.35 -8.71
C ASP A 54 -21.39 7.15 -7.18
N LEU A 55 -20.60 7.90 -6.41
CA LEU A 55 -20.68 7.83 -4.94
C LEU A 55 -22.06 8.31 -4.47
N PRO A 56 -22.87 7.44 -3.83
CA PRO A 56 -24.23 7.81 -3.47
C PRO A 56 -24.25 8.91 -2.40
N GLN A 57 -24.97 10.01 -2.69
CA GLN A 57 -24.97 11.20 -1.85
C GLN A 57 -25.80 11.02 -0.58
N GLU A 58 -26.79 10.13 -0.61
CA GLU A 58 -27.63 9.74 0.53
C GLU A 58 -26.83 9.12 1.69
N LEU A 59 -25.58 8.71 1.45
CA LEU A 59 -24.68 8.20 2.49
C LEU A 59 -24.09 9.31 3.39
N GLY A 60 -24.28 10.59 3.02
CA GLY A 60 -23.82 11.73 3.81
C GLY A 60 -22.31 12.02 3.74
N PHE A 61 -21.58 11.42 2.79
CA PHE A 61 -20.14 11.65 2.60
C PHE A 61 -19.81 12.86 1.73
N GLY A 62 -20.84 13.59 1.27
CA GLY A 62 -20.72 14.58 0.21
C GLY A 62 -20.62 13.94 -1.18
N SER A 63 -20.45 14.79 -2.21
CA SER A 63 -20.26 14.29 -3.57
C SER A 63 -18.91 13.57 -3.73
N GLY A 64 -18.85 12.57 -4.60
CA GLY A 64 -17.59 11.87 -4.83
C GLY A 64 -16.46 12.74 -5.37
N MET A 65 -16.77 13.83 -6.09
CA MET A 65 -15.76 14.83 -6.46
C MET A 65 -15.17 15.57 -5.24
N THR A 66 -15.93 15.71 -4.16
CA THR A 66 -15.40 16.22 -2.89
C THR A 66 -14.43 15.23 -2.26
N CYS A 67 -14.81 13.95 -2.18
CA CYS A 67 -13.94 12.88 -1.72
C CYS A 67 -12.66 12.76 -2.57
N TRP A 68 -12.77 12.89 -3.89
CA TRP A 68 -11.62 12.87 -4.79
C TRP A 68 -10.67 14.05 -4.56
N ARG A 69 -11.19 15.27 -4.39
CA ARG A 69 -10.37 16.45 -4.05
C ARG A 69 -9.64 16.23 -2.73
N ARG A 70 -10.31 15.68 -1.71
CA ARG A 70 -9.68 15.34 -0.42
C ARG A 70 -8.57 14.31 -0.59
N LEU A 71 -8.84 13.22 -1.31
CA LEU A 71 -7.84 12.19 -1.62
C LEU A 71 -6.58 12.78 -2.26
N ARG A 72 -6.76 13.64 -3.26
CA ARG A 72 -5.70 14.34 -3.98
C ARG A 72 -4.93 15.30 -3.07
N ASP A 73 -5.62 16.17 -2.35
CA ASP A 73 -5.00 17.20 -1.53
C ASP A 73 -4.23 16.56 -0.36
N TRP A 74 -4.78 15.52 0.26
CA TRP A 74 -4.12 14.74 1.29
C TRP A 74 -2.95 13.93 0.76
N GLN A 75 -3.02 13.44 -0.48
CA GLN A 75 -1.88 12.81 -1.14
C GLN A 75 -0.75 13.83 -1.38
N ALA A 76 -1.08 15.03 -1.87
CA ALA A 76 -0.09 16.10 -2.07
C ALA A 76 0.55 16.53 -0.74
N ALA A 77 -0.21 16.56 0.35
CA ALA A 77 0.28 16.85 1.70
C ALA A 77 0.92 15.65 2.43
N GLY A 78 1.10 14.51 1.74
CA GLY A 78 1.75 13.31 2.31
C GLY A 78 0.98 12.62 3.44
N VAL A 79 -0.31 12.91 3.62
CA VAL A 79 -1.15 12.35 4.70
C VAL A 79 -1.16 10.83 4.64
N TRP A 80 -1.36 10.23 3.47
CA TRP A 80 -1.44 8.77 3.34
C TRP A 80 -0.12 8.07 3.66
N HIS A 81 1.00 8.70 3.29
CA HIS A 81 2.32 8.18 3.65
C HIS A 81 2.51 8.21 5.17
N ARG A 82 2.22 9.36 5.81
CA ARG A 82 2.31 9.51 7.26
C ARG A 82 1.35 8.58 8.01
N LEU A 83 0.14 8.36 7.51
CA LEU A 83 -0.83 7.41 8.09
C LEU A 83 -0.28 5.99 8.09
N HIS A 84 0.33 5.56 6.97
CA HIS A 84 0.93 4.23 6.91
C HIS A 84 2.06 4.07 7.91
N LEU A 85 2.89 5.10 8.08
CA LEU A 85 3.94 5.11 9.10
C LEU A 85 3.37 5.08 10.52
N ALA A 86 2.27 5.79 10.78
CA ALA A 86 1.57 5.75 12.05
C ALA A 86 1.06 4.32 12.34
N MET A 87 0.42 3.66 11.37
CA MET A 87 -0.04 2.27 11.51
C MET A 87 1.12 1.29 11.79
N LEU A 88 2.22 1.43 11.05
CA LEU A 88 3.42 0.62 11.28
C LEU A 88 4.04 0.90 12.65
N ARG A 89 4.05 2.16 13.11
CA ARG A 89 4.49 2.52 14.45
C ARG A 89 3.61 1.86 15.51
N ARG A 90 2.29 1.87 15.36
CA ARG A 90 1.35 1.20 16.28
C ARG A 90 1.61 -0.31 16.31
N LEU A 91 1.77 -0.95 15.16
CA LEU A 91 2.17 -2.37 15.11
C LEU A 91 3.50 -2.60 15.86
N ARG A 92 4.49 -1.70 15.70
CA ARG A 92 5.77 -1.81 16.40
C ARG A 92 5.65 -1.60 17.90
N GLU A 93 4.84 -0.65 18.36
CA GLU A 93 4.56 -0.40 19.80
C GLU A 93 4.00 -1.63 20.51
N HIS A 94 3.29 -2.48 19.77
CA HIS A 94 2.74 -3.76 20.26
C HIS A 94 3.61 -4.98 19.88
N ASP A 95 4.83 -4.76 19.41
CA ASP A 95 5.79 -5.79 18.96
C ASP A 95 5.24 -6.77 17.88
N GLN A 96 4.41 -6.27 16.98
CA GLN A 96 3.71 -7.08 15.96
C GLN A 96 4.37 -7.08 14.58
N ILE A 97 5.53 -6.44 14.46
CA ILE A 97 6.34 -6.47 13.24
C ILE A 97 7.46 -7.48 13.40
N ASP A 98 7.46 -8.51 12.56
CA ASP A 98 8.56 -9.48 12.47
C ASP A 98 9.72 -8.88 11.63
N TRP A 99 10.87 -8.68 12.28
CA TRP A 99 12.09 -8.21 11.60
C TRP A 99 13.05 -9.33 11.21
N GLU A 100 12.77 -10.57 11.59
CA GLU A 100 13.58 -11.71 11.21
C GLU A 100 13.36 -12.03 9.72
N ARG A 101 12.11 -11.94 9.23
CA ARG A 101 11.77 -12.34 7.86
C ARG A 101 10.79 -11.39 7.18
N ALA A 102 11.10 -11.03 5.95
CA ALA A 102 10.18 -10.35 5.04
C ALA A 102 10.06 -11.11 3.70
N SER A 103 8.92 -10.95 3.04
CA SER A 103 8.67 -11.46 1.69
C SER A 103 8.37 -10.33 0.72
N LEU A 104 8.95 -10.40 -0.48
CA LEU A 104 8.72 -9.46 -1.57
C LEU A 104 7.86 -10.11 -2.64
N ASP A 105 6.94 -9.32 -3.22
CA ASP A 105 6.32 -9.69 -4.48
C ASP A 105 5.77 -8.49 -5.27
N GLY A 106 5.48 -8.73 -6.53
CA GLY A 106 4.96 -7.78 -7.49
C GLY A 106 3.72 -8.36 -8.15
N ALA A 107 2.66 -7.55 -8.23
CA ALA A 107 1.45 -7.93 -8.95
C ALA A 107 1.09 -6.91 -10.03
N SER A 108 0.95 -7.39 -11.25
CA SER A 108 0.40 -6.62 -12.37
C SER A 108 -1.10 -6.32 -12.15
N VAL A 109 -1.54 -5.22 -12.73
CA VAL A 109 -2.92 -4.76 -12.74
C VAL A 109 -3.17 -4.06 -14.05
N SER A 110 -4.23 -4.47 -14.75
CA SER A 110 -4.69 -3.79 -15.95
C SER A 110 -5.05 -2.33 -15.63
N SER A 111 -4.67 -1.45 -16.53
CA SER A 111 -4.91 -0.02 -16.47
C SER A 111 -5.46 0.46 -17.81
N PRO A 112 -6.70 0.09 -18.17
CA PRO A 112 -7.26 0.39 -19.50
C PRO A 112 -7.18 1.87 -19.89
N PRO A 113 -7.40 2.85 -18.99
CA PRO A 113 -7.24 4.26 -19.33
C PRO A 113 -5.79 4.76 -19.55
N GLY A 114 -4.79 3.89 -19.31
CA GLY A 114 -3.37 4.26 -19.33
C GLY A 114 -2.98 5.31 -18.29
N GLY A 115 -1.96 6.10 -18.59
CA GLY A 115 -1.52 7.25 -17.79
C GLY A 115 -0.09 7.14 -17.27
N GLN A 116 0.19 7.83 -16.17
CA GLN A 116 1.53 7.81 -15.56
C GLN A 116 1.84 6.42 -14.99
N LYS A 117 3.09 5.96 -15.10
CA LYS A 117 3.52 4.65 -14.60
C LYS A 117 2.65 3.49 -15.12
N THR A 118 2.26 3.54 -16.39
CA THR A 118 1.64 2.42 -17.10
C THR A 118 2.51 2.00 -18.27
N GLY A 119 2.43 0.74 -18.69
CA GLY A 119 3.11 0.25 -19.89
C GLY A 119 2.58 -1.12 -20.31
N PRO A 120 2.95 -1.60 -21.51
CA PRO A 120 2.49 -2.88 -22.03
C PRO A 120 2.99 -4.01 -21.14
N ASN A 121 2.10 -4.86 -20.65
CA ASN A 121 2.48 -5.96 -19.81
C ASN A 121 3.00 -7.14 -20.68
N PRO A 122 4.23 -7.62 -20.43
CA PRO A 122 4.83 -8.67 -21.25
C PRO A 122 4.12 -10.03 -21.15
N THR A 123 3.24 -10.24 -20.18
CA THR A 123 2.60 -11.54 -19.91
C THR A 123 1.11 -11.61 -20.28
N ASP A 124 0.50 -10.54 -20.79
CA ASP A 124 -0.94 -10.48 -21.07
C ASP A 124 -1.26 -9.94 -22.48
N ARG A 125 -0.36 -10.20 -23.45
CA ARG A 125 -0.44 -9.70 -24.84
C ARG A 125 -0.24 -8.19 -24.96
N GLY A 126 0.47 -7.57 -24.01
CA GLY A 126 0.83 -6.16 -24.07
C GLY A 126 -0.28 -5.23 -23.63
N GLU A 127 -1.27 -5.72 -22.85
CA GLU A 127 -2.30 -4.86 -22.29
C GLU A 127 -1.65 -3.79 -21.39
N LEU A 128 -2.20 -2.58 -21.42
CA LEU A 128 -1.67 -1.50 -20.60
C LEU A 128 -1.92 -1.83 -19.13
N GLY A 129 -0.86 -1.79 -18.33
CA GLY A 129 -0.95 -2.10 -16.91
C GLY A 129 0.07 -1.37 -16.05
N SER A 130 -0.08 -1.54 -14.74
CA SER A 130 0.91 -1.16 -13.73
C SER A 130 1.34 -2.39 -12.93
N LYS A 131 2.52 -2.34 -12.33
CA LYS A 131 2.98 -3.31 -11.34
C LYS A 131 3.01 -2.68 -9.97
N ARG A 132 2.46 -3.40 -9.00
CA ARG A 132 2.39 -3.00 -7.59
C ARG A 132 3.31 -3.93 -6.82
N HIS A 133 4.44 -3.41 -6.39
CA HIS A 133 5.43 -4.14 -5.62
C HIS A 133 5.18 -3.90 -4.14
N ILE A 134 5.30 -4.95 -3.33
CA ILE A 134 5.02 -4.89 -1.90
C ILE A 134 6.03 -5.73 -1.13
N VAL A 135 6.42 -5.24 0.03
CA VAL A 135 7.22 -5.97 1.01
C VAL A 135 6.38 -6.11 2.27
N THR A 136 6.28 -7.33 2.77
CA THR A 136 5.54 -7.67 3.98
C THR A 136 6.47 -8.40 4.94
N ASP A 137 6.26 -8.27 6.24
CA ASP A 137 6.91 -9.16 7.19
C ASP A 137 6.28 -10.58 7.16
N ALA A 138 6.66 -11.42 8.13
CA ALA A 138 6.10 -12.76 8.30
C ALA A 138 4.63 -12.82 8.79
N ASN A 139 4.09 -11.71 9.31
CA ASN A 139 2.72 -11.61 9.80
C ASN A 139 1.76 -10.98 8.77
N SER A 140 2.26 -10.63 7.58
CA SER A 140 1.55 -9.99 6.47
C SER A 140 1.22 -8.48 6.56
N PRO A 141 1.53 -7.65 7.59
CA PRO A 141 1.47 -6.20 7.40
C PRO A 141 2.45 -5.75 6.30
N PRO A 142 2.00 -4.91 5.36
CA PRO A 142 2.87 -4.35 4.34
C PRO A 142 3.79 -3.27 4.93
N LEU A 143 5.10 -3.49 4.90
CA LEU A 143 6.09 -2.53 5.39
C LEU A 143 6.33 -1.41 4.38
N ALA A 144 6.30 -1.72 3.08
CA ALA A 144 6.35 -0.74 2.00
C ALA A 144 5.63 -1.24 0.74
N ALA A 145 5.26 -0.29 -0.12
CA ALA A 145 4.67 -0.58 -1.41
C ALA A 145 5.04 0.52 -2.41
N ILE A 146 5.40 0.12 -3.64
CA ILE A 146 5.75 1.02 -4.75
C ILE A 146 4.98 0.64 -6.03
N LEU A 147 4.91 1.58 -6.96
CA LEU A 147 4.18 1.45 -8.22
C LEU A 147 5.11 1.73 -9.41
N THR A 148 5.05 0.89 -10.44
CA THR A 148 5.74 1.05 -11.73
C THR A 148 4.81 0.72 -12.89
N GLY A 149 5.24 0.99 -14.13
CA GLY A 149 4.59 0.43 -15.31
C GLY A 149 4.71 -1.09 -15.35
N ALA A 150 3.80 -1.77 -16.05
CA ALA A 150 3.82 -3.23 -16.12
C ALA A 150 4.96 -3.81 -16.97
N ASN A 151 5.52 -2.99 -17.87
CA ASN A 151 6.72 -3.32 -18.65
C ASN A 151 8.03 -3.26 -17.82
N VAL A 152 8.00 -2.71 -16.61
CA VAL A 152 9.19 -2.61 -15.75
C VAL A 152 9.51 -4.00 -15.17
N SER A 153 10.77 -4.41 -15.28
CA SER A 153 11.24 -5.69 -14.74
C SER A 153 11.25 -5.68 -13.22
N ASP A 154 10.69 -6.74 -12.61
CA ASP A 154 10.51 -6.77 -11.16
C ASP A 154 11.86 -6.84 -10.42
N ILE A 155 12.90 -7.44 -11.01
CA ILE A 155 14.28 -7.45 -10.48
C ILE A 155 14.75 -6.05 -10.12
N THR A 156 14.48 -5.06 -10.97
CA THR A 156 14.97 -3.68 -10.81
C THR A 156 14.30 -2.93 -9.67
N GLN A 157 13.21 -3.47 -9.10
CA GLN A 157 12.36 -2.78 -8.14
C GLN A 157 12.59 -3.21 -6.69
N TRP A 158 13.57 -4.11 -6.47
CA TRP A 158 13.86 -4.72 -5.17
C TRP A 158 14.50 -3.77 -4.20
N LEU A 159 15.64 -3.23 -4.61
CA LEU A 159 16.36 -2.26 -3.82
C LEU A 159 15.50 -1.01 -3.60
N PRO A 160 14.81 -0.45 -4.62
CA PRO A 160 13.83 0.62 -4.39
C PRO A 160 12.74 0.27 -3.37
N LEU A 161 12.21 -0.95 -3.38
CA LEU A 161 11.16 -1.36 -2.45
C LEU A 161 11.68 -1.58 -1.02
N ILE A 162 12.85 -2.20 -0.86
CA ILE A 162 13.50 -2.36 0.45
C ILE A 162 13.92 -1.01 1.02
N ASP A 163 14.49 -0.12 0.20
CA ASP A 163 14.89 1.22 0.62
C ASP A 163 13.68 2.12 0.92
N ALA A 164 12.49 1.78 0.41
CA ALA A 164 11.23 2.44 0.75
C ALA A 164 10.66 2.04 2.13
N ILE A 165 11.24 1.03 2.81
CA ILE A 165 10.90 0.73 4.21
C ILE A 165 11.43 1.86 5.08
N ALA A 166 10.51 2.64 5.62
CA ALA A 166 10.87 3.75 6.49
C ALA A 166 11.42 3.25 7.84
N PRO A 167 12.22 4.07 8.55
CA PRO A 167 12.54 3.83 9.95
C PRO A 167 11.29 3.82 10.82
N ILE A 168 10.94 2.66 11.37
CA ILE A 168 9.74 2.44 12.19
C ILE A 168 10.14 2.52 13.67
N ARG A 169 9.57 3.51 14.36
CA ARG A 169 9.66 3.68 15.83
C ARG A 169 8.54 2.89 16.51
N GLY A 170 8.63 2.71 17.84
CA GLY A 170 7.52 2.18 18.63
C GLY A 170 7.95 1.47 19.91
N LEU A 171 9.15 0.90 19.94
CA LEU A 171 9.75 0.33 21.14
C LEU A 171 11.02 1.10 21.52
N ARG A 172 11.46 0.95 22.78
CA ARG A 172 12.68 1.56 23.29
C ARG A 172 13.87 1.11 22.42
N GLY A 173 14.67 2.08 21.96
CA GLY A 173 15.85 1.85 21.12
C GLY A 173 15.77 2.53 19.76
N HIS A 174 16.69 2.16 18.86
CA HIS A 174 16.75 2.72 17.52
C HIS A 174 15.58 2.26 16.65
N PRO A 175 15.04 3.14 15.77
CA PRO A 175 14.03 2.72 14.80
C PRO A 175 14.56 1.61 13.90
N LEU A 176 13.75 0.58 13.65
CA LEU A 176 14.10 -0.52 12.77
C LEU A 176 13.57 -0.26 11.36
N ARG A 177 14.33 -0.67 10.34
CA ARG A 177 13.96 -0.49 8.92
C ARG A 177 14.35 -1.63 8.00
N ARG A 178 15.06 -2.64 8.49
CA ARG A 178 15.60 -3.72 7.67
C ARG A 178 15.25 -5.06 8.28
N PRO A 179 14.60 -5.96 7.52
CA PRO A 179 14.50 -7.35 7.93
C PRO A 179 15.86 -8.03 7.83
N ARG A 180 16.08 -9.08 8.61
CA ARG A 180 17.32 -9.88 8.55
C ARG A 180 17.37 -10.76 7.32
N VAL A 181 16.22 -11.31 6.91
CA VAL A 181 16.09 -12.20 5.76
C VAL A 181 14.99 -11.70 4.83
N VAL A 182 15.25 -11.74 3.53
CA VAL A 182 14.26 -11.42 2.49
C VAL A 182 14.02 -12.62 1.58
N TYR A 183 12.76 -13.02 1.47
CA TYR A 183 12.27 -14.08 0.59
C TYR A 183 11.66 -13.49 -0.67
N ALA A 184 11.92 -14.12 -1.82
CA ALA A 184 11.07 -13.91 -2.99
C ALA A 184 11.27 -14.94 -4.11
N ASP A 185 10.53 -14.74 -5.21
CA ASP A 185 10.51 -15.63 -6.37
C ASP A 185 11.86 -15.75 -7.10
N ARG A 186 12.02 -16.89 -7.77
CA ARG A 186 13.00 -17.13 -8.82
C ARG A 186 12.96 -16.08 -9.93
N GLY A 187 11.80 -15.48 -10.19
CA GLY A 187 11.66 -14.34 -11.10
C GLY A 187 12.64 -13.20 -10.80
N TYR A 188 13.17 -13.15 -9.58
CA TYR A 188 14.01 -12.09 -9.09
C TYR A 188 15.48 -12.45 -8.87
N ASP A 189 15.89 -13.63 -9.31
CA ASP A 189 17.27 -14.08 -9.19
C ASP A 189 18.24 -13.15 -9.93
N SER A 190 19.14 -12.50 -9.18
CA SER A 190 20.17 -11.61 -9.71
C SER A 190 21.30 -11.43 -8.69
N GLU A 191 22.53 -11.85 -9.02
CA GLU A 191 23.68 -11.75 -8.10
C GLU A 191 24.02 -10.29 -7.71
N PRO A 192 23.99 -9.30 -8.61
CA PRO A 192 24.15 -7.90 -8.21
C PRO A 192 23.16 -7.45 -7.13
N HIS A 193 21.89 -7.86 -7.23
CA HIS A 193 20.86 -7.49 -6.25
C HIS A 193 21.02 -8.27 -4.94
N ARG A 194 21.43 -9.54 -5.00
CA ARG A 194 21.79 -10.33 -3.79
C ARG A 194 22.94 -9.68 -3.03
N ARG A 195 24.00 -9.26 -3.72
CA ARG A 195 25.13 -8.54 -3.12
C ARG A 195 24.67 -7.25 -2.46
N ALA A 196 23.88 -6.44 -3.16
CA ALA A 196 23.35 -5.20 -2.60
C ALA A 196 22.45 -5.40 -1.37
N LEU A 197 21.77 -6.55 -1.23
CA LEU A 197 21.06 -6.92 0.00
C LEU A 197 22.04 -7.30 1.12
N ARG A 198 23.07 -8.11 0.83
CA ARG A 198 24.11 -8.45 1.82
C ARG A 198 24.84 -7.21 2.33
N ASP A 199 25.14 -6.25 1.46
CA ASP A 199 25.75 -4.96 1.82
C ASP A 199 24.86 -4.13 2.77
N ARG A 200 23.53 -4.39 2.76
CA ARG A 200 22.57 -3.79 3.70
C ARG A 200 22.42 -4.60 4.99
N GLY A 201 23.12 -5.72 5.13
CA GLY A 201 22.99 -6.68 6.24
C GLY A 201 21.77 -7.58 6.14
N ILE A 202 21.26 -7.80 4.91
CA ILE A 202 20.04 -8.56 4.65
C ILE A 202 20.39 -9.83 3.88
N GLU A 203 20.02 -10.99 4.40
CA GLU A 203 20.23 -12.29 3.76
C GLU A 203 19.19 -12.53 2.65
N PRO A 204 19.61 -12.71 1.38
CA PRO A 204 18.69 -12.90 0.26
C PRO A 204 18.35 -14.39 0.03
N VAL A 205 17.15 -14.80 0.43
CA VAL A 205 16.63 -16.17 0.23
C VAL A 205 15.71 -16.20 -1.00
N ILE A 206 16.35 -16.22 -2.17
CA ILE A 206 15.71 -16.21 -3.48
C ILE A 206 16.06 -17.51 -4.19
N ALA A 207 15.09 -18.20 -4.79
CA ALA A 207 15.37 -19.38 -5.59
C ALA A 207 16.21 -19.00 -6.81
N ARG A 208 17.22 -19.82 -7.16
CA ARG A 208 17.99 -19.59 -8.38
C ARG A 208 17.18 -19.97 -9.62
N ARG A 209 17.40 -19.26 -10.72
CA ARG A 209 16.86 -19.63 -12.03
C ARG A 209 17.54 -20.91 -12.52
N ARG A 210 16.81 -21.69 -13.33
CA ARG A 210 17.30 -22.95 -13.93
C ARG A 210 17.70 -24.05 -12.93
N THR A 211 17.14 -24.01 -11.71
CA THR A 211 17.21 -25.14 -10.76
C THR A 211 15.87 -25.89 -10.72
N GLU A 212 15.86 -27.12 -10.21
CA GLU A 212 14.64 -27.92 -10.06
C GLU A 212 13.56 -27.20 -9.24
N HIS A 213 12.30 -27.59 -9.45
CA HIS A 213 11.16 -27.09 -8.68
C HIS A 213 11.23 -27.61 -7.24
N GLY A 214 10.66 -26.87 -6.28
CA GLY A 214 10.61 -27.31 -4.88
C GLY A 214 11.58 -26.61 -3.92
N SER A 215 11.94 -25.34 -4.17
CA SER A 215 12.80 -24.53 -3.28
C SER A 215 12.33 -24.39 -1.82
N GLY A 216 11.16 -24.93 -1.44
CA GLY A 216 10.57 -24.80 -0.09
C GLY A 216 10.09 -23.38 0.26
N LEU A 217 10.38 -22.38 -0.58
CA LEU A 217 10.08 -20.97 -0.32
C LEU A 217 8.58 -20.68 -0.20
N GLY A 218 7.71 -21.50 -0.81
CA GLY A 218 6.26 -21.39 -0.68
C GLY A 218 5.78 -21.44 0.78
N LYS A 219 6.50 -22.16 1.66
CA LYS A 219 6.22 -22.20 3.11
C LYS A 219 6.29 -20.84 3.79
N TYR A 220 7.05 -19.90 3.23
CA TYR A 220 7.30 -18.58 3.82
C TYR A 220 6.73 -17.45 2.96
N ARG A 221 6.73 -17.59 1.64
CA ARG A 221 6.23 -16.57 0.70
C ARG A 221 4.72 -16.39 0.71
N TRP A 222 3.94 -17.37 1.19
CA TRP A 222 2.48 -17.24 1.21
C TRP A 222 2.00 -15.97 1.94
N VAL A 223 2.80 -15.39 2.85
CA VAL A 223 2.48 -14.14 3.58
C VAL A 223 2.28 -12.93 2.66
N VAL A 224 3.06 -12.82 1.59
CA VAL A 224 2.95 -11.71 0.64
C VAL A 224 1.79 -11.96 -0.34
N GLU A 225 1.59 -13.21 -0.75
CA GLU A 225 0.44 -13.64 -1.54
C GLU A 225 -0.89 -13.39 -0.80
N ARG A 226 -0.94 -13.69 0.51
CA ARG A 226 -2.08 -13.36 1.38
C ARG A 226 -2.35 -11.86 1.40
N THR A 227 -1.30 -11.04 1.44
CA THR A 227 -1.46 -9.58 1.41
C THR A 227 -2.00 -9.10 0.07
N HIS A 228 -1.57 -9.71 -1.05
CA HIS A 228 -2.20 -9.48 -2.35
C HIS A 228 -3.68 -9.89 -2.35
N ALA A 229 -4.03 -11.05 -1.77
CA ALA A 229 -5.41 -11.49 -1.60
C ALA A 229 -6.24 -10.48 -0.81
N TRP A 230 -5.72 -9.95 0.31
CA TRP A 230 -6.40 -8.90 1.06
C TRP A 230 -6.59 -7.62 0.26
N ARG A 231 -5.63 -7.24 -0.57
CA ARG A 231 -5.76 -6.09 -1.47
C ARG A 231 -6.85 -6.28 -2.51
N HIS A 232 -7.16 -7.51 -2.91
CA HIS A 232 -8.28 -7.79 -3.83
C HIS A 232 -9.67 -7.52 -3.22
N HIS A 233 -9.80 -7.44 -1.89
CA HIS A 233 -11.06 -6.98 -1.27
C HIS A 233 -11.34 -5.50 -1.54
N PHE A 234 -10.31 -4.70 -1.81
CA PHE A 234 -10.46 -3.32 -2.29
C PHE A 234 -10.68 -3.34 -3.79
N ARG A 235 -11.95 -3.36 -4.23
CA ARG A 235 -12.31 -3.51 -5.64
C ARG A 235 -11.66 -2.44 -6.53
N ARG A 236 -11.46 -1.22 -6.01
CA ARG A 236 -10.79 -0.12 -6.71
C ARG A 236 -9.32 -0.43 -7.05
N LEU A 237 -8.68 -1.36 -6.35
CA LEU A 237 -7.32 -1.78 -6.63
C LEU A 237 -7.25 -2.97 -7.61
N ARG A 238 -8.36 -3.61 -7.99
CA ARG A 238 -8.31 -4.78 -8.90
C ARG A 238 -7.96 -4.37 -10.33
N ILE A 239 -8.54 -3.26 -10.79
CA ILE A 239 -8.27 -2.62 -12.08
C ILE A 239 -7.93 -1.17 -11.77
N ARG A 240 -6.86 -0.65 -12.38
CA ARG A 240 -6.46 0.74 -12.20
C ARG A 240 -7.22 1.60 -13.19
N PHE A 241 -8.18 2.38 -12.69
CA PHE A 241 -8.88 3.38 -13.49
C PHE A 241 -8.25 4.79 -13.37
N GLU A 242 -7.35 4.99 -12.40
CA GLU A 242 -6.67 6.28 -12.22
C GLU A 242 -5.53 6.48 -13.24
N ARG A 243 -5.69 7.45 -14.16
CA ARG A 243 -4.59 7.89 -15.05
C ARG A 243 -3.41 8.50 -14.28
N ARG A 244 -3.70 9.10 -13.12
CA ARG A 244 -2.74 9.73 -12.21
C ARG A 244 -2.10 8.71 -11.26
N ALA A 245 -0.78 8.59 -11.32
CA ALA A 245 -0.06 7.60 -10.51
C ALA A 245 -0.08 7.92 -9.01
N ASP A 246 -0.11 9.21 -8.65
CA ASP A 246 -0.21 9.67 -7.27
C ASP A 246 -1.55 9.31 -6.64
N ILE A 247 -2.67 9.42 -7.38
CA ILE A 247 -4.00 9.04 -6.89
C ILE A 247 -4.12 7.51 -6.73
N HIS A 248 -3.59 6.74 -7.69
CA HIS A 248 -3.53 5.28 -7.50
C HIS A 248 -2.64 4.90 -6.31
N GLY A 249 -1.51 5.60 -6.15
CA GLY A 249 -0.61 5.46 -5.00
C GLY A 249 -1.29 5.76 -3.67
N ALA A 250 -2.17 6.76 -3.61
CA ALA A 250 -2.96 7.09 -2.43
C ALA A 250 -3.91 5.94 -2.04
N PHE A 251 -4.66 5.38 -3.00
CA PHE A 251 -5.52 4.22 -2.74
C PHE A 251 -4.72 2.99 -2.33
N LEU A 252 -3.58 2.75 -2.97
CA LEU A 252 -2.67 1.67 -2.60
C LEU A 252 -2.22 1.81 -1.13
N LYS A 253 -1.75 3.00 -0.76
CA LYS A 253 -1.28 3.29 0.61
C LYS A 253 -2.41 3.18 1.63
N LEU A 254 -3.61 3.66 1.31
CA LEU A 254 -4.79 3.51 2.16
C LEU A 254 -5.21 2.04 2.35
N GLY A 255 -5.10 1.23 1.29
CA GLY A 255 -5.26 -0.23 1.38
C GLY A 255 -4.23 -0.87 2.32
N CYS A 256 -2.97 -0.45 2.25
CA CYS A 256 -1.93 -0.89 3.20
C CYS A 256 -2.25 -0.49 4.65
N CYS A 257 -2.73 0.74 4.88
CA CYS A 257 -3.15 1.20 6.21
C CYS A 257 -4.30 0.34 6.76
N SER A 258 -5.28 0.04 5.92
CA SER A 258 -6.42 -0.81 6.29
C SER A 258 -5.98 -2.23 6.65
N ILE A 259 -4.99 -2.78 5.96
CA ILE A 259 -4.41 -4.09 6.28
C ILE A 259 -3.68 -4.04 7.62
N CYS A 260 -2.79 -3.05 7.83
CA CYS A 260 -2.06 -2.87 9.08
C CYS A 260 -3.02 -2.73 10.27
N TRP A 261 -4.08 -1.93 10.12
CA TRP A 261 -5.12 -1.76 11.13
C TRP A 261 -5.82 -3.08 11.47
N ASN A 262 -6.23 -3.85 10.45
CA ASN A 262 -6.86 -5.14 10.69
C ASN A 262 -5.91 -6.15 11.34
N THR A 263 -4.61 -6.10 11.05
CA THR A 263 -3.61 -6.92 11.74
C THR A 263 -3.54 -6.55 13.21
N LEU A 264 -3.44 -5.24 13.53
CA LEU A 264 -3.41 -4.73 14.90
C LEU A 264 -4.64 -5.16 15.72
N GLN A 265 -5.81 -5.10 15.10
CA GLN A 265 -7.09 -5.46 15.73
C GLN A 265 -7.24 -6.95 16.02
N ARG A 266 -6.66 -7.83 15.20
CA ARG A 266 -6.74 -9.28 15.42
C ARG A 266 -5.93 -9.74 16.64
N THR A 267 -4.85 -9.04 16.89
CA THR A 267 -3.88 -9.33 17.95
C THR A 267 -4.19 -8.53 19.22
N GLN A 268 -4.91 -7.40 19.11
CA GLN A 268 -5.37 -6.55 20.22
C GLN A 268 -6.84 -6.12 20.00
N PRO A 269 -7.82 -7.00 20.26
CA PRO A 269 -9.23 -6.74 19.97
C PRO A 269 -9.91 -5.71 20.90
N SER A 270 -9.19 -5.21 21.93
CA SER A 270 -9.69 -4.22 22.91
C SER A 270 -9.25 -2.77 22.60
N LEU A 271 -8.57 -2.53 21.48
CA LEU A 271 -8.25 -1.19 20.96
C LEU A 271 -9.37 -0.71 20.05
#